data_AF-A0A6B0YXL0-F1
#
_entry.id   AF-A0A6B0YXL0-F1
#
_cell.length_a   1.000
_cell.length_b   1.000
_cell.length_c   1.000
_cell.angle_alpha   90.00
_cell.angle_beta   90.00
_cell.angle_gamma   90.00
#
_symmetry.space_group_name_H-M   'P 1'
#
loop_
_entity.id
_entity.type
_entity.pdbx_description
1 polymer ?
#
loop_
_entity_poly.entity_id
_entity_poly.type
_entity_poly.pdbx_seq_one_letter_code
_entity_poly.pdbx_strand_id
1 'polypeptide(L)'
;MTASQDHDSRLVHLVDELCQLSGETEWVEFKRNYHSAQMIGEYISALANAACLKYKPKAYLLYGIQDETHEVVGTSFDPYT
;
A
#
# COMPACT_ATOMS: atom_id res chain seq x y z
N MET A 1 15.64 -24.02 2.18
CA MET A 1 14.90 -22.83 1.70
C MET A 1 14.65 -21.97 2.92
N THR A 2 15.38 -20.87 3.03
CA THR A 2 15.53 -20.10 4.27
C THR A 2 14.29 -19.25 4.55
N ALA A 3 13.97 -19.03 5.82
CA ALA A 3 12.78 -18.28 6.28
C ALA A 3 12.64 -16.87 5.67
N SER A 4 13.72 -16.29 5.12
CA SER A 4 13.69 -15.02 4.40
C SER A 4 12.98 -15.09 3.03
N GLN A 5 13.11 -16.19 2.28
CA GLN A 5 12.47 -16.30 0.96
C GLN A 5 10.94 -16.45 1.02
N ASP A 6 10.43 -17.01 2.12
CA ASP A 6 9.00 -17.19 2.38
C ASP A 6 8.31 -15.85 2.71
N HIS A 7 9.01 -14.98 3.45
CA HIS A 7 8.49 -13.66 3.83
C HIS A 7 8.27 -12.75 2.63
N ASP A 8 9.25 -12.68 1.73
CA ASP A 8 9.18 -11.85 0.52
C ASP A 8 8.05 -12.34 -0.39
N SER A 9 7.92 -13.65 -0.55
CA SER A 9 6.83 -14.26 -1.35
C SER A 9 5.45 -13.90 -0.80
N ARG A 10 5.28 -13.90 0.54
CA ARG A 10 4.00 -13.52 1.18
C ARG A 10 3.67 -12.04 0.97
N LEU A 11 4.66 -11.15 0.98
CA LEU A 11 4.44 -9.73 0.73
C LEU A 11 4.08 -9.48 -0.73
N VAL A 12 4.74 -10.16 -1.67
CA VAL A 12 4.40 -10.08 -3.10
C VAL A 12 2.95 -10.54 -3.33
N HIS A 13 2.56 -11.69 -2.77
CA HIS A 13 1.17 -12.17 -2.87
C HIS A 13 0.16 -11.18 -2.28
N LEU A 14 0.47 -10.56 -1.15
CA LEU A 14 -0.39 -9.52 -0.57
C LEU A 14 -0.54 -8.31 -1.50
N VAL A 15 0.54 -7.86 -2.14
CA VAL A 15 0.46 -6.76 -3.11
C VAL A 15 -0.42 -7.16 -4.30
N ASP A 16 -0.23 -8.36 -4.84
CA ASP A 16 -1.06 -8.86 -5.95
C ASP A 16 -2.54 -8.92 -5.59
N GLU A 17 -2.89 -9.41 -4.38
CA GLU A 17 -4.26 -9.43 -3.87
C GLU A 17 -4.86 -8.02 -3.75
N LEU A 18 -4.07 -7.05 -3.27
CA LEU A 18 -4.52 -5.67 -3.12
C LEU A 18 -4.73 -4.99 -4.49
N CYS A 19 -3.87 -5.24 -5.47
CA CYS A 19 -4.04 -4.71 -6.84
C CYS A 19 -5.28 -5.25 -7.56
N GLN A 20 -5.76 -6.44 -7.20
CA GLN A 20 -6.97 -7.05 -7.76
C GLN A 20 -8.28 -6.45 -7.24
N LEU A 21 -8.22 -5.57 -6.23
CA LEU A 21 -9.41 -4.87 -5.73
C LEU A 21 -10.00 -4.02 -6.85
N SER A 22 -11.25 -4.29 -7.22
CA SER A 22 -11.88 -3.76 -8.44
C SER A 22 -12.42 -2.32 -8.31
N GLY A 23 -12.11 -1.58 -7.24
CA GLY A 23 -12.60 -0.22 -7.05
C GLY A 23 -12.02 0.50 -5.83
N GLU A 24 -12.39 1.77 -5.65
CA GLU A 24 -11.95 2.63 -4.54
C GLU A 24 -12.24 1.98 -3.17
N THR A 25 -11.20 1.44 -2.54
CA THR A 25 -11.27 0.96 -1.16
C THR A 25 -10.65 1.99 -0.24
N GLU A 26 -11.46 2.64 0.60
CA GLU A 26 -11.02 3.74 1.50
C GLU A 26 -9.88 3.36 2.47
N TRP A 27 -9.58 2.07 2.63
CA TRP A 27 -8.54 1.55 3.52
C TRP A 27 -7.29 1.03 2.77
N VAL A 28 -7.24 1.22 1.45
CA VAL A 28 -6.07 0.94 0.60
C VAL A 28 -5.82 2.15 -0.30
N GLU A 29 -4.64 2.73 -0.22
CA GLU A 29 -4.23 3.86 -1.05
C GLU A 29 -3.06 3.44 -1.95
N PHE A 30 -3.17 3.72 -3.25
CA PHE A 30 -2.10 3.52 -4.21
C PHE A 30 -1.39 4.83 -4.54
N LYS A 31 -0.06 4.83 -4.50
CA LYS A 31 0.77 5.96 -4.91
C LYS A 31 1.86 5.51 -5.85
N ARG A 32 2.16 6.33 -6.85
CA ARG A 32 3.31 6.09 -7.73
C ARG A 32 4.64 6.32 -7.01
N ASN A 33 4.76 7.38 -6.21
CA ASN A 33 6.03 7.78 -5.59
C ASN A 33 5.82 8.59 -4.30
N TYR A 34 6.92 9.07 -3.71
CA TYR A 34 6.98 9.85 -2.48
C TYR A 34 6.04 11.06 -2.45
N HIS A 35 5.56 11.32 -1.24
CA HIS A 35 4.88 12.54 -0.82
C HIS A 35 5.52 13.06 0.46
N SER A 36 5.40 14.35 0.75
CA SER A 36 5.98 14.94 1.97
C SER A 36 5.59 14.15 3.23
N ALA A 37 6.45 14.16 4.25
CA ALA A 37 6.18 13.49 5.53
C ALA A 37 4.82 13.88 6.15
N GLN A 38 4.42 15.15 5.97
CA GLN A 38 3.11 15.67 6.35
C GLN A 38 1.97 14.90 5.65
N MET A 39 2.01 14.81 4.31
CA MET A 39 1.00 14.07 3.54
C MET A 39 0.97 12.59 3.93
N ILE A 40 2.13 11.96 4.14
CA ILE A 40 2.20 10.56 4.57
C ILE A 40 1.47 10.39 5.91
N GLY A 41 1.69 11.29 6.87
CA GLY A 41 1.00 11.27 8.15
C GLY A 41 -0.52 11.43 8.01
N GLU A 42 -0.97 12.32 7.14
CA GLU A 42 -2.38 12.53 6.82
C GLU A 42 -3.02 11.26 6.21
N TYR A 43 -2.34 10.63 5.25
CA TYR A 43 -2.79 9.36 4.67
C TYR A 43 -2.89 8.25 5.71
N ILE A 44 -1.86 8.07 6.56
CA ILE A 44 -1.88 7.04 7.60
C ILE A 44 -3.06 7.26 8.56
N SER A 45 -3.31 8.51 8.96
CA SER A 45 -4.43 8.85 9.84
C SER A 45 -5.78 8.54 9.20
N ALA A 46 -5.99 8.97 7.94
CA ALA A 46 -7.22 8.70 7.20
C ALA A 46 -7.45 7.19 6.99
N LEU A 47 -6.42 6.46 6.57
CA LEU A 47 -6.45 5.02 6.33
C LEU A 47 -6.76 4.21 7.59
N ALA A 48 -6.17 4.58 8.73
CA ALA A 48 -6.44 3.92 10.00
C ALA A 48 -7.92 4.07 10.40
N ASN A 49 -8.48 5.26 10.23
CA ASN A 49 -9.90 5.51 10.49
C ASN A 49 -10.80 4.72 9.53
N ALA A 50 -10.45 4.66 8.25
CA ALA A 50 -11.19 3.89 7.26
C ALA A 50 -11.17 2.37 7.55
N ALA A 51 -10.02 1.81 7.93
CA ALA A 51 -9.94 0.40 8.34
C ALA A 51 -10.84 0.12 9.54
N CYS A 52 -10.86 1.00 10.54
CA CYS A 52 -11.74 0.88 11.70
C CYS A 52 -13.22 0.87 11.29
N LEU A 53 -13.64 1.83 10.46
CA LEU A 53 -15.02 1.93 9.96
C LEU A 53 -15.47 0.73 9.12
N LYS A 54 -14.53 0.08 8.41
CA LYS A 54 -14.80 -1.10 7.57
C LYS A 54 -14.53 -2.43 8.27
N TYR A 55 -14.25 -2.42 9.58
CA TYR A 55 -13.89 -3.61 10.36
C TYR A 55 -12.72 -4.41 9.76
N LYS A 56 -11.75 -3.70 9.16
CA LYS A 56 -10.52 -4.28 8.64
C LYS A 56 -9.44 -4.24 9.72
N PRO A 57 -8.64 -5.30 9.87
CA PRO A 57 -7.57 -5.34 10.87
C PRO A 57 -6.41 -4.38 10.53
N LYS A 58 -6.28 -3.98 9.26
CA LYS A 58 -5.19 -3.16 8.73
C LYS A 58 -5.70 -2.30 7.58
N ALA A 59 -4.99 -1.19 7.35
CA ALA A 59 -5.02 -0.44 6.10
C ALA A 59 -3.65 -0.50 5.42
N TYR A 60 -3.62 -0.16 4.13
CA TYR A 60 -2.43 -0.24 3.31
C TYR A 60 -2.21 1.06 2.53
N LEU A 61 -0.95 1.51 2.48
CA LEU A 61 -0.48 2.56 1.59
C LEU A 61 0.65 1.92 0.77
N LEU A 62 0.43 1.78 -0.54
CA LEU A 62 1.37 1.11 -1.43
C LEU A 62 2.02 2.12 -2.36
N TYR A 63 3.35 2.03 -2.48
CA TYR A 63 4.13 2.87 -3.40
C TYR A 63 4.55 2.08 -4.63
N GLY A 64 4.67 2.77 -5.75
CA GLY A 64 5.04 2.20 -7.04
C GLY A 64 3.89 1.56 -7.80
N ILE A 65 2.65 1.94 -7.48
CA ILE A 65 1.44 1.49 -8.15
C ILE A 65 0.74 2.71 -8.76
N GLN A 66 0.31 2.58 -10.01
CA GLN A 66 -0.51 3.60 -10.66
C GLN A 66 -1.95 3.51 -10.17
N ASP A 67 -2.49 4.63 -9.69
CA ASP A 67 -3.77 4.70 -8.97
C ASP A 67 -4.98 4.23 -9.81
N GLU A 68 -5.04 4.60 -11.10
CA GLU A 68 -6.18 4.27 -11.95
C GLU A 68 -6.13 2.86 -12.54
N THR A 69 -4.92 2.36 -12.84
CA THR A 69 -4.73 1.09 -13.56
C THR A 69 -4.31 -0.06 -12.65
N HIS A 70 -3.92 0.25 -11.41
CA HIS A 70 -3.25 -0.65 -10.46
C HIS A 70 -2.00 -1.33 -11.04
N GLU A 71 -1.40 -0.74 -12.09
CA GLU A 71 -0.17 -1.26 -12.68
C GLU A 71 1.02 -1.00 -11.76
N VAL A 72 1.85 -2.02 -11.57
CA VAL A 72 3.09 -1.92 -10.81
C VAL A 72 4.14 -1.22 -11.69
N VAL A 73 4.37 0.07 -11.42
CA VAL A 73 5.29 0.93 -12.17
C VAL A 73 6.62 1.15 -11.44
N GLY A 74 6.72 0.71 -10.17
CA GLY A 74 7.88 0.93 -9.31
C GLY A 74 7.97 2.35 -8.75
N THR A 75 8.85 2.55 -7.79
CA THR A 75 9.03 3.82 -7.08
C THR A 75 10.52 4.16 -6.93
N SER A 76 10.83 5.45 -6.88
CA SER A 76 12.16 5.94 -6.49
C SER A 76 12.19 6.44 -5.05
N PHE A 77 11.09 6.25 -4.30
CA PHE A 77 10.99 6.64 -2.91
C PHE A 77 11.93 5.78 -2.06
N ASP A 78 12.84 6.43 -1.35
CA ASP A 78 13.63 5.83 -0.29
C ASP A 78 13.20 6.49 1.04
N PRO A 79 12.67 5.73 2.02
CA PRO A 79 12.27 6.29 3.31
C PRO A 79 13.46 6.68 4.21
N TYR A 80 14.70 6.37 3.80
CA TYR A 80 15.91 6.61 4.59
C TYR A 80 16.82 7.74 4.05
N THR A 81 16.48 8.34 2.91
CA THR A 81 17.16 9.52 2.36
C THR A 81 16.22 10.69 2.13
#